data_AF-A0A0S8HAU8-F1
#
_entry.id   AF-A0A0S8HAU8-F1
#
_cell.length_a   1.000
_cell.length_b   1.000
_cell.length_c   1.000
_cell.angle_alpha   90.00
_cell.angle_beta   90.00
_cell.angle_gamma   90.00
#
_symmetry.space_group_name_H-M   'P 1'
#
loop_
_entity.id
_entity.type
_entity.pdbx_description
1 polymer ?
#
loop_
_entity_poly.entity_id
_entity_poly.type
_entity_poly.pdbx_seq_one_letter_code
_entity_poly.pdbx_strand_id
1 'polypeptide(L)'
;EKWIPRDDGDRFGPYEEVYPLDPWNYGLLESAIADPATGFQFIQTPSDPLHPWSVEHAPVEIKTYGKIIPDWKLYREMPGPLPHSLPLQHQQDVQPEEITLIPYGCTKLRITEFPVVK
;
A
#
# COMPACT_ATOMS: atom_id res chain seq x y z
N GLU A 1 10.24 1.33 8.00
CA GLU A 1 10.74 0.15 7.24
C GLU A 1 11.57 -0.74 8.18
N LYS A 2 11.53 -2.06 7.99
CA LYS A 2 12.42 -3.01 8.65
C LYS A 2 13.41 -3.57 7.64
N TRP A 3 14.70 -3.48 7.94
CA TRP A 3 15.79 -3.95 7.10
C TRP A 3 16.34 -5.26 7.64
N ILE A 4 16.49 -6.27 6.79
CA ILE A 4 16.98 -7.60 7.16
C ILE A 4 18.15 -7.96 6.24
N PRO A 5 19.38 -8.05 6.75
CA PRO A 5 20.51 -8.50 5.96
C PRO A 5 20.40 -9.99 5.65
N ARG A 6 20.76 -10.37 4.44
CA ARG A 6 20.80 -11.74 3.92
C ARG A 6 22.19 -12.03 3.37
N ASP A 7 22.72 -13.19 3.77
CA ASP A 7 23.98 -13.74 3.29
C ASP A 7 23.81 -15.26 3.17
N ASP A 8 22.96 -15.66 2.23
CA ASP A 8 22.49 -17.04 1.99
C ASP A 8 23.23 -17.73 0.83
N GLY A 9 24.34 -17.15 0.36
CA GLY A 9 25.11 -17.67 -0.76
C GLY A 9 24.54 -17.33 -2.14
N ASP A 10 23.69 -16.29 -2.24
CA ASP A 10 23.26 -15.74 -3.53
C ASP A 10 24.47 -15.36 -4.41
N ARG A 11 24.32 -15.55 -5.74
CA ARG A 11 25.42 -15.36 -6.69
C ARG A 11 25.93 -13.91 -6.75
N PHE A 12 25.09 -12.95 -6.36
CA PHE A 12 25.39 -11.52 -6.39
C PHE A 12 25.98 -11.00 -5.07
N GLY A 13 26.12 -11.88 -4.06
CA GLY A 13 26.66 -11.55 -2.75
C GLY A 13 25.57 -11.20 -1.73
N PRO A 14 25.96 -10.72 -0.54
CA PRO A 14 25.01 -10.36 0.50
C PRO A 14 24.11 -9.20 0.06
N TYR A 15 22.85 -9.23 0.47
CA TYR A 15 21.83 -8.25 0.13
C TYR A 15 20.96 -7.89 1.34
N GLU A 16 20.11 -6.89 1.21
CA GLU A 16 19.16 -6.51 2.26
C GLU A 16 17.73 -6.60 1.76
N GLU A 17 16.87 -7.24 2.54
CA GLU A 17 15.43 -7.25 2.34
C GLU A 17 14.80 -6.12 3.14
N VAL A 18 13.82 -5.44 2.53
CA VAL A 18 13.08 -4.35 3.16
C VAL A 18 11.64 -4.79 3.34
N TYR A 19 11.12 -4.66 4.55
CA TYR A 19 9.75 -5.02 4.92
C TYR A 19 8.98 -3.81 5.48
N PRO A 20 7.66 -3.74 5.24
CA PRO A 20 6.83 -2.69 5.83
C PRO A 20 6.74 -2.88 7.35
N LEU A 21 6.59 -1.77 8.09
CA LEU A 21 6.30 -1.81 9.52
C LEU A 21 4.79 -1.84 9.77
N ASP A 22 4.05 -1.14 8.92
CA ASP A 22 2.60 -1.01 8.97
C ASP A 22 1.92 -2.01 8.02
N PRO A 23 0.62 -2.30 8.19
CA PRO A 23 -0.11 -3.12 7.24
C PRO A 23 -0.05 -2.53 5.82
N TRP A 24 0.06 -3.40 4.82
CA TRP A 24 0.07 -3.01 3.40
C TRP A 24 -1.17 -3.51 2.66
N ASN A 25 -1.83 -4.51 3.22
CA ASN A 25 -2.90 -5.31 2.64
C ASN A 25 -4.27 -4.64 2.77
N TYR A 26 -4.36 -3.38 2.36
CA TYR A 26 -5.61 -2.63 2.33
C TYR A 26 -6.38 -2.87 1.02
N GLY A 27 -7.70 -2.88 1.09
CA GLY A 27 -8.60 -2.73 -0.05
C GLY A 27 -9.28 -1.36 -0.04
N LEU A 28 -9.53 -0.79 -1.22
CA LEU A 28 -10.22 0.49 -1.38
C LEU A 28 -11.74 0.29 -1.33
N LEU A 29 -12.46 1.21 -0.70
CA LEU A 29 -13.91 1.14 -0.61
C LEU A 29 -14.57 1.27 -1.99
N GLU A 30 -15.53 0.39 -2.29
CA GLU A 30 -16.33 0.42 -3.51
C GLU A 30 -17.05 1.77 -3.66
N SER A 31 -17.55 2.34 -2.55
CA SER A 31 -18.17 3.67 -2.54
C SER A 31 -17.20 4.78 -2.95
N ALA A 32 -15.93 4.69 -2.53
CA ALA A 32 -14.93 5.68 -2.91
C ALA A 32 -14.59 5.60 -4.41
N ILE A 33 -14.52 4.38 -4.95
CA ILE A 33 -14.30 4.16 -6.39
C ILE A 33 -15.51 4.57 -7.22
N ALA A 34 -16.73 4.35 -6.72
CA ALA A 34 -17.98 4.70 -7.41
C ALA A 34 -18.19 6.21 -7.51
N ASP A 35 -17.78 6.99 -6.50
CA ASP A 35 -17.76 8.45 -6.53
C ASP A 35 -16.39 9.01 -6.09
N PRO A 36 -15.41 9.09 -7.01
CA PRO A 36 -14.07 9.51 -6.66
C PRO A 36 -13.97 10.95 -6.14
N ALA A 37 -14.92 11.82 -6.50
CA ALA A 37 -14.91 13.22 -6.09
C ALA A 37 -15.13 13.39 -4.58
N THR A 38 -15.84 12.45 -3.95
CA THR A 38 -16.09 12.44 -2.49
C THR A 38 -15.28 11.36 -1.78
N GLY A 39 -14.94 10.27 -2.47
CA GLY A 39 -14.16 9.15 -1.94
C GLY A 39 -12.66 9.39 -1.78
N PHE A 40 -12.12 10.36 -2.53
CA PHE A 40 -10.69 10.67 -2.52
C PHE A 40 -10.47 12.17 -2.33
N GLN A 41 -9.57 12.52 -1.42
CA GLN A 41 -9.09 13.87 -1.25
C GLN A 41 -7.69 13.98 -1.86
N PHE A 42 -7.59 14.72 -2.97
CA PHE A 42 -6.31 15.04 -3.58
C PHE A 42 -5.67 16.25 -2.92
N ILE A 43 -4.40 16.15 -2.55
CA ILE A 43 -3.64 17.18 -1.86
C ILE A 43 -2.33 17.41 -2.64
N GLN A 44 -2.05 18.66 -2.98
CA GLN A 44 -0.73 19.06 -3.46
C GLN A 44 0.12 19.47 -2.27
N THR A 45 1.30 18.89 -2.17
CA THR A 45 2.25 19.11 -1.09
C THR A 45 3.47 19.86 -1.64
N PRO A 46 4.15 20.68 -0.83
CA PRO A 46 5.39 21.31 -1.25
C PRO A 46 6.44 20.22 -1.56
N SER A 47 6.87 20.13 -2.82
CA SER A 47 7.95 19.23 -3.21
C SER A 47 9.31 19.88 -2.99
N ASP A 48 10.30 19.11 -2.53
CA ASP A 48 11.71 19.50 -2.61
C ASP A 48 12.22 19.25 -4.04
N PRO A 49 12.62 20.29 -4.81
CA PRO A 49 13.15 20.12 -6.16
C PRO A 49 14.39 19.20 -6.22
N LEU A 50 15.13 19.07 -5.12
CA LEU A 50 16.32 18.24 -5.04
C LEU A 50 15.98 16.77 -4.74
N HIS A 51 14.88 16.51 -4.01
CA HIS A 51 14.49 15.16 -3.56
C HIS A 51 12.99 14.87 -3.72
N PRO A 52 12.42 14.99 -4.93
CA PRO A 52 10.97 14.81 -5.14
C PRO A 52 10.51 13.34 -5.03
N TRP A 53 11.43 12.42 -4.75
CA TRP A 53 11.23 10.97 -4.70
C TRP A 53 11.30 10.40 -3.28
N SER A 54 11.13 11.23 -2.25
CA SER A 54 11.08 10.78 -0.86
C SER A 54 9.65 10.78 -0.32
N VAL A 55 9.40 10.01 0.74
CA VAL A 55 8.09 9.96 1.41
C VAL A 55 7.72 11.35 1.96
N GLU A 56 8.68 12.04 2.57
CA GLU A 56 8.48 13.36 3.18
C GLU A 56 8.23 14.48 2.16
N HIS A 57 8.79 14.34 0.94
CA HIS A 57 8.70 15.34 -0.12
C HIS A 57 7.94 14.83 -1.33
N ALA A 58 7.03 13.87 -1.13
CA ALA A 58 6.11 13.45 -2.18
C ALA A 58 5.37 14.69 -2.69
N PRO A 59 5.28 14.94 -4.00
CA PRO A 59 4.70 16.17 -4.56
C PRO A 59 3.17 16.22 -4.48
N VAL A 60 2.53 15.06 -4.28
CA VAL A 60 1.09 14.90 -4.18
C VAL A 60 0.77 13.78 -3.20
N GLU A 61 -0.40 13.87 -2.60
CA GLU A 61 -0.98 12.84 -1.75
C GLU A 61 -2.45 12.64 -2.11
N ILE A 62 -2.95 11.41 -1.92
CA ILE A 62 -4.38 11.10 -1.98
C ILE A 62 -4.78 10.50 -0.64
N LYS A 63 -5.69 11.16 0.07
CA LYS A 63 -6.31 10.59 1.28
C LYS A 63 -7.61 9.89 0.91
N THR A 64 -7.83 8.72 1.50
CA THR A 64 -9.06 7.95 1.34
C THR A 64 -9.22 7.00 2.53
N TYR A 65 -10.29 6.22 2.55
CA TYR A 65 -10.50 5.17 3.54
C TYR A 65 -10.29 3.80 2.88
N GLY A 66 -9.58 2.93 3.59
CA GLY A 66 -9.36 1.54 3.18
C GLY A 66 -9.67 0.57 4.31
N LYS A 67 -9.93 -0.69 3.98
CA LYS A 67 -10.08 -1.77 4.97
C LYS A 67 -8.94 -2.77 4.81
N ILE A 68 -8.34 -3.17 5.92
CA ILE A 68 -7.39 -4.29 5.93
C ILE A 68 -8.11 -5.56 5.45
N ILE A 69 -7.44 -6.35 4.62
CA ILE A 69 -7.87 -7.67 4.18
C ILE A 69 -7.02 -8.73 4.91
N PRO A 70 -7.45 -9.28 6.06
CA PRO A 70 -6.61 -10.13 6.91
C PRO A 70 -6.06 -11.38 6.20
N ASP A 71 -6.82 -11.91 5.24
CA ASP A 71 -6.46 -13.10 4.47
C ASP A 71 -5.53 -12.80 3.28
N TRP A 72 -5.39 -11.52 2.89
CA TRP A 72 -4.45 -11.11 1.85
C TRP A 72 -3.08 -10.88 2.48
N LYS A 73 -2.20 -11.87 2.29
CA LYS A 73 -0.86 -11.92 2.87
C LYS A 73 0.18 -12.11 1.78
N LEU A 74 1.45 -11.99 2.14
CA LEU A 74 2.53 -12.32 1.24
C LEU A 74 2.51 -13.83 0.91
N TYR A 75 2.71 -14.15 -0.35
CA TYR A 75 2.90 -15.49 -0.87
C TYR A 75 4.16 -15.47 -1.74
N ARG A 76 5.20 -16.18 -1.30
CA ARG A 76 6.52 -16.20 -1.97
C ARG A 76 7.10 -14.79 -2.17
N GLU A 77 7.08 -13.97 -1.12
CA GLU A 77 7.54 -12.57 -1.13
C GLU A 77 6.81 -11.65 -2.14
N MET A 78 5.65 -12.07 -2.64
CA MET A 78 4.77 -11.28 -3.50
C MET A 78 3.40 -11.12 -2.84
N PRO A 79 2.59 -10.11 -3.21
CA PRO A 79 1.19 -10.08 -2.80
C PRO A 79 0.51 -11.40 -3.16
N GLY A 80 -0.14 -12.02 -2.18
CA GLY A 80 -0.86 -13.27 -2.39
C GLY A 80 -2.01 -13.10 -3.39
N PRO A 81 -2.54 -14.23 -3.90
CA PRO A 81 -3.70 -14.17 -4.78
C PRO A 81 -4.85 -13.44 -4.09
N LEU A 82 -5.57 -12.64 -4.86
CA LEU A 82 -6.77 -12.00 -4.35
C LEU A 82 -7.77 -13.09 -3.91
N PRO A 83 -8.46 -12.90 -2.78
CA PRO A 83 -9.47 -13.84 -2.34
C PRO A 83 -10.55 -14.01 -3.41
N HIS A 84 -10.89 -15.27 -3.73
CA HIS A 84 -11.84 -15.61 -4.79
C HIS A 84 -13.27 -15.12 -4.54
N SER A 85 -13.63 -14.80 -3.30
CA SER A 85 -14.96 -14.32 -2.90
C SER A 85 -14.89 -12.83 -2.51
N LEU A 86 -15.35 -11.97 -3.40
CA LEU A 86 -15.63 -10.56 -3.12
C LEU A 86 -17.15 -10.33 -3.04
N PRO A 87 -17.66 -9.64 -2.01
CA PRO A 87 -16.94 -9.17 -0.82
C PRO A 87 -16.60 -10.35 0.11
N LEU A 88 -15.46 -10.26 0.78
CA LEU A 88 -15.14 -11.15 1.89
C LEU A 88 -16.17 -10.91 3.00
N GLN A 89 -17.06 -11.87 3.25
CA GLN A 89 -18.05 -11.75 4.34
C GLN A 89 -17.37 -11.48 5.70
N HIS A 90 -16.15 -11.97 5.87
CA HIS A 90 -15.28 -11.76 7.04
C HIS A 90 -14.75 -10.32 7.20
N GLN A 91 -14.89 -9.45 6.18
CA GLN A 91 -14.51 -8.04 6.26
C GLN A 91 -15.65 -7.10 6.69
N GLN A 92 -16.87 -7.59 6.91
CA GLN A 92 -17.98 -6.73 7.31
C GLN A 92 -17.74 -6.02 8.65
N ASP A 93 -17.04 -6.68 9.57
CA ASP A 93 -16.71 -6.12 10.90
C ASP A 93 -15.44 -5.26 10.89
N VAL A 94 -14.66 -5.28 9.80
CA VAL A 94 -13.45 -4.47 9.68
C VAL A 94 -13.84 -3.03 9.37
N GLN A 95 -13.55 -2.13 10.30
CA GLN A 95 -13.81 -0.71 10.13
C GLN A 95 -12.83 -0.11 9.10
N PRO A 96 -13.30 0.81 8.24
CA PRO A 96 -12.41 1.56 7.38
C PRO A 96 -11.47 2.45 8.21
N GLU A 97 -10.22 2.54 7.78
CA GLU A 97 -9.19 3.41 8.34
C GLU A 97 -8.77 4.45 7.28
N GLU A 98 -8.45 5.67 7.69
CA GLU A 98 -7.87 6.66 6.78
C GLU A 98 -6.48 6.20 6.36
N ILE A 99 -6.23 6.18 5.05
CA ILE A 99 -4.93 5.88 4.47
C ILE A 99 -4.51 7.01 3.55
N THR A 100 -3.19 7.24 3.48
CA THR A 100 -2.58 8.21 2.58
C THR A 100 -1.81 7.46 1.49
N LEU A 101 -2.15 7.72 0.24
CA LEU A 101 -1.46 7.21 -0.92
C LEU A 101 -0.50 8.28 -1.44
N ILE A 102 0.75 7.88 -1.64
CA ILE A 102 1.80 8.70 -2.26
C ILE A 102 2.21 8.08 -3.59
N PRO A 103 2.83 8.85 -4.50
CA PRO A 103 3.33 8.31 -5.76
C PRO A 103 4.27 7.12 -5.53
N TYR A 104 4.10 6.10 -6.37
CA TYR A 104 4.88 4.85 -6.35
C TYR A 104 6.40 5.05 -6.29
N GLY A 105 6.90 6.14 -6.89
CA GLY A 105 8.32 6.49 -6.92
C GLY A 105 8.88 7.11 -5.64
N CYS A 106 8.02 7.48 -4.69
CA CYS A 106 8.42 8.18 -3.46
C CYS A 106 8.83 7.24 -2.32
N THR A 107 8.80 5.92 -2.54
CA THR A 107 9.12 4.91 -1.52
C THR A 107 9.77 3.66 -2.12
N LYS A 108 10.40 2.85 -1.25
CA LYS A 108 11.08 1.59 -1.59
C LYS A 108 10.09 0.43 -1.73
N LEU A 109 9.05 0.43 -0.90
CA LEU A 109 7.99 -0.59 -0.89
C LEU A 109 6.79 -0.09 -1.66
N ARG A 110 6.29 -0.89 -2.57
CA ARG A 110 5.39 -0.38 -3.59
C ARG A 110 4.26 -1.33 -3.88
N ILE A 111 3.07 -0.76 -4.05
CA ILE A 111 1.83 -1.43 -4.39
C ILE A 111 1.29 -0.78 -5.66
N THR A 112 0.93 -1.58 -6.65
CA THR A 112 0.46 -1.10 -7.96
C THR A 112 -1.05 -1.31 -8.15
N GLU A 113 -1.67 -2.11 -7.29
CA GLU A 113 -3.06 -2.49 -7.40
C GLU A 113 -3.66 -2.66 -6.01
N PHE A 114 -4.91 -2.20 -5.89
CA PHE A 114 -5.71 -2.39 -4.70
C PHE A 114 -6.97 -3.18 -5.06
N PRO A 115 -7.27 -4.29 -4.36
CA PRO A 115 -8.60 -4.88 -4.42
C PRO A 115 -9.67 -3.91 -3.91
N VAL A 116 -10.88 -4.06 -4.44
CA VAL A 116 -12.04 -3.25 -4.04
C VAL A 116 -12.89 -4.03 -3.03
N VAL A 117 -13.31 -3.36 -1.96
CA VAL A 117 -14.06 -3.94 -0.83
C VAL A 117 -15.32 -3.12 -0.55
N LYS A 118 -16.34 -3.75 0.04
CA LYS A 118 -17.57 -3.06 0.44
C LYS A 118 -17.43 -2.32 1.76
#